data_AF-A0A966WKB7-F1
#
_entry.id   AF-A0A966WKB7-F1
#
_cell.length_a   1.000
_cell.length_b   1.000
_cell.length_c   1.000
_cell.angle_alpha   90.00
_cell.angle_beta   90.00
_cell.angle_gamma   90.00
#
_symmetry.space_group_name_H-M   'P 1'
#
loop_
_entity.id
_entity.type
_entity.pdbx_description
1 polymer ?
#
loop_
_entity_poly.entity_id
_entity_poly.type
_entity_poly.pdbx_seq_one_letter_code
_entity_poly.pdbx_strand_id
1 'polypeptide(L)'
;MHTLLGHSPDIALAALPPADSEVYQAPPQQVARQDAKVAHRKPYARWWMASFSSLTRGIEAGSPREEAQSDAWTDAIEHPLSEDDPALHSNPASVRSNSDPVATDFWQTFPRGASYGSLLHDLLEWQAQQAWPLVHAATPGGLTDQAWQQLLDRKTRSLNLPARSVQALPEALRAVVSAPLPLAPADASTPPVVLSQLSASHLWPEMEFKFGAAHLSSARIDQWITAHVLAGHPRVPLPPRMLQGMLTGFIDLVFQHDGRYWVLDYKSNGLPNYEPDTLNQAVLDKRYDVQYVLYLLALHRLLSSRLPDYNYDRHVGGAVYLFLRGIHSEGAGVHHMKPPLSLIQQLDLAFAKGTT
;
A
#
# COMPACT_ATOMS: atom_id res chain seq x y z
N MET A 1 -44.43 51.03 26.51
CA MET A 1 -44.72 50.84 25.07
C MET A 1 -44.55 52.12 24.25
N HIS A 2 -45.00 53.30 24.71
CA HIS A 2 -44.78 54.55 23.97
C HIS A 2 -43.29 54.98 23.84
N THR A 3 -42.41 54.53 24.72
CA THR A 3 -40.95 54.76 24.62
C THR A 3 -40.24 53.87 23.59
N LEU A 4 -40.88 52.82 23.06
CA LEU A 4 -40.28 51.87 22.11
C LEU A 4 -40.64 52.16 20.64
N LEU A 5 -41.64 53.01 20.35
CA LEU A 5 -42.16 53.16 18.98
C LEU A 5 -41.48 54.24 18.13
N GLY A 6 -40.79 55.22 18.73
CA GLY A 6 -40.26 56.37 17.98
C GLY A 6 -41.37 57.16 17.24
N HIS A 7 -41.05 58.35 16.72
CA HIS A 7 -42.03 59.17 15.98
C HIS A 7 -42.17 58.70 14.51
N SER A 8 -42.45 57.41 14.28
CA SER A 8 -42.68 56.88 12.93
C SER A 8 -44.13 57.16 12.49
N PRO A 9 -44.37 57.89 11.38
CA PRO A 9 -45.73 58.19 10.90
C PRO A 9 -46.47 56.95 10.37
N ASP A 10 -45.76 55.85 10.08
CA ASP A 10 -46.32 54.63 9.49
C ASP A 10 -46.78 53.59 10.52
N ILE A 11 -46.60 53.86 11.83
CA ILE A 11 -46.95 52.92 12.90
C ILE A 11 -47.84 53.63 13.92
N ALA A 12 -49.10 53.21 14.01
CA ALA A 12 -50.05 53.69 15.01
C ALA A 12 -50.37 52.58 16.01
N LEU A 13 -50.40 52.93 17.30
CA LEU A 13 -51.00 52.10 18.33
C LEU A 13 -52.51 52.32 18.31
N ALA A 14 -53.25 51.36 17.76
CA ALA A 14 -54.71 51.34 17.81
C ALA A 14 -55.20 50.46 18.96
N ALA A 15 -56.37 50.79 19.51
CA ALA A 15 -57.07 49.90 20.43
C ALA A 15 -57.48 48.62 19.68
N LEU A 16 -57.40 47.48 20.35
CA LEU A 16 -57.91 46.23 19.79
C LEU A 16 -59.41 46.39 19.47
N PRO A 17 -59.89 45.91 18.31
CA PRO A 17 -61.31 45.90 18.01
C PRO A 17 -62.08 45.08 19.06
N PRO A 18 -63.35 45.44 19.34
CA PRO A 18 -64.18 44.68 20.28
C PRO A 18 -64.31 43.24 19.80
N ALA A 19 -64.17 42.28 20.71
CA ALA A 19 -64.33 40.87 20.39
C ALA A 19 -65.78 40.61 19.95
N ASP A 20 -65.96 40.10 18.74
CA ASP A 20 -67.22 39.58 18.24
C ASP A 20 -67.17 38.04 18.17
N SER A 21 -68.28 37.44 17.76
CA SER A 21 -68.41 36.00 17.58
C SER A 21 -67.93 35.52 16.19
N GLU A 22 -67.21 36.34 15.42
CA GLU A 22 -66.71 35.91 14.11
C GLU A 22 -65.50 34.98 14.29
N VAL A 23 -65.67 33.73 13.88
CA VAL A 23 -64.60 32.74 13.87
C VAL A 23 -63.88 32.84 12.53
N TYR A 24 -62.59 33.16 12.55
CA TYR A 24 -61.75 33.14 11.37
C TYR A 24 -61.83 31.79 10.65
N GLN A 25 -62.29 31.80 9.40
CA GLN A 25 -62.18 30.65 8.51
C GLN A 25 -61.06 30.90 7.51
N ALA A 26 -60.01 30.08 7.58
CA ALA A 26 -58.93 30.13 6.60
C ALA A 26 -59.50 29.81 5.20
N PRO A 27 -59.09 30.52 4.14
CA PRO A 27 -59.46 30.17 2.78
C PRO A 27 -59.02 28.73 2.47
N PRO A 28 -59.83 27.94 1.75
CA PRO A 28 -59.46 26.58 1.37
C PRO A 28 -58.21 26.62 0.47
N GLN A 29 -57.11 26.08 0.97
CA GLN A 29 -55.85 26.03 0.24
C GLN A 29 -55.92 24.91 -0.82
N GLN A 30 -56.23 25.27 -2.06
CA GLN A 30 -56.10 24.35 -3.19
C GLN A 30 -54.61 24.16 -3.52
N VAL A 31 -53.99 23.17 -2.90
CA VAL A 31 -52.66 22.70 -3.32
C VAL A 31 -52.86 21.81 -4.55
N ALA A 32 -52.69 22.40 -5.75
CA ALA A 32 -52.62 21.61 -6.97
C ALA A 32 -51.47 20.60 -6.84
N ARG A 33 -51.79 19.30 -6.89
CA ARG A 33 -50.78 18.24 -6.91
C ARG A 33 -49.99 18.38 -8.20
N GLN A 34 -48.71 18.74 -8.10
CA GLN A 34 -47.80 18.74 -9.23
C GLN A 34 -47.16 17.36 -9.34
N ASP A 35 -46.89 16.94 -10.58
CA ASP A 35 -46.12 15.72 -10.82
C ASP A 35 -44.72 15.85 -10.24
N ALA A 36 -44.17 14.72 -9.77
CA ALA A 36 -42.81 14.67 -9.28
C ALA A 36 -41.83 15.05 -10.41
N LYS A 37 -40.87 15.93 -10.11
CA LYS A 37 -39.83 16.31 -11.07
C LYS A 37 -39.00 15.08 -11.46
N VAL A 38 -38.84 14.84 -12.76
CA VAL A 38 -38.02 13.75 -13.28
C VAL A 38 -36.56 14.21 -13.32
N ALA A 39 -35.67 13.42 -12.71
CA ALA A 39 -34.25 13.69 -12.75
C ALA A 39 -33.69 13.33 -14.15
N HIS A 40 -33.28 14.34 -14.92
CA HIS A 40 -32.62 14.16 -16.22
C HIS A 40 -31.09 13.93 -16.13
N ARG A 41 -30.54 13.79 -14.92
CA ARG A 41 -29.11 13.58 -14.72
C ARG A 41 -28.74 12.18 -15.23
N LYS A 42 -27.85 12.11 -16.24
CA LYS A 42 -27.18 10.86 -16.58
C LYS A 42 -26.41 10.38 -15.34
N PRO A 43 -26.53 9.10 -14.92
CA PRO A 43 -25.68 8.58 -13.86
C PRO A 43 -24.23 8.82 -14.28
N TYR A 44 -23.44 9.40 -13.39
CA TYR A 44 -22.03 9.66 -13.66
C TYR A 44 -21.37 8.33 -14.00
N ALA A 45 -20.44 8.35 -14.97
CA ALA A 45 -19.59 7.19 -15.25
C ALA A 45 -19.05 6.66 -13.93
N ARG A 46 -19.17 5.33 -13.70
CA ARG A 46 -18.85 4.66 -12.42
C ARG A 46 -17.54 5.20 -11.85
N TRP A 47 -17.65 6.17 -10.93
CA TRP A 47 -16.52 6.74 -10.22
C TRP A 47 -16.25 5.81 -9.06
N TRP A 48 -15.02 5.30 -8.98
CA TRP A 48 -14.64 4.33 -7.97
C TRP A 48 -13.20 4.54 -7.53
N MET A 49 -12.86 3.98 -6.38
CA MET A 49 -11.50 3.95 -5.88
C MET A 49 -10.87 2.62 -6.29
N ALA A 50 -9.89 2.67 -7.17
CA ALA A 50 -9.06 1.54 -7.56
C ALA A 50 -7.85 1.43 -6.62
N SER A 51 -7.36 0.21 -6.45
CA SER A 51 -6.10 -0.14 -5.79
C SER A 51 -5.31 -1.12 -6.65
N PHE A 52 -4.06 -1.42 -6.28
CA PHE A 52 -3.27 -2.45 -6.96
C PHE A 52 -4.03 -3.79 -7.06
N SER A 53 -4.52 -4.30 -5.92
CA SER A 53 -5.32 -5.53 -5.86
C SER A 53 -6.59 -5.44 -6.70
N SER A 54 -7.20 -4.26 -6.80
CA SER A 54 -8.35 -4.04 -7.69
C SER A 54 -7.99 -4.15 -9.17
N LEU A 55 -6.79 -3.70 -9.55
CA LEU A 55 -6.32 -3.76 -10.93
C LEU A 55 -5.97 -5.17 -11.38
N THR A 56 -5.38 -5.97 -10.49
CA THR A 56 -4.91 -7.33 -10.81
C THR A 56 -5.98 -8.39 -10.66
N ARG A 57 -6.96 -8.22 -9.76
CA ARG A 57 -7.93 -9.28 -9.42
C ARG A 57 -9.41 -8.92 -9.59
N GLY A 58 -9.75 -7.70 -9.95
CA GLY A 58 -11.15 -7.34 -10.17
C GLY A 58 -11.96 -7.03 -8.90
N ILE A 59 -11.35 -7.13 -7.71
CA ILE A 59 -12.00 -6.86 -6.42
C ILE A 59 -12.12 -5.34 -6.22
N GLU A 60 -13.17 -4.85 -5.58
CA GLU A 60 -13.27 -3.44 -5.15
C GLU A 60 -12.96 -3.39 -3.65
N ALA A 61 -11.82 -2.78 -3.27
CA ALA A 61 -11.51 -2.49 -1.86
C ALA A 61 -12.02 -1.09 -1.53
N GLY A 62 -12.89 -0.97 -0.51
CA GLY A 62 -13.51 0.29 -0.11
C GLY A 62 -12.73 1.04 0.98
N SER A 63 -11.76 0.39 1.63
CA SER A 63 -10.99 0.96 2.74
C SER A 63 -9.50 0.57 2.74
N PRO A 64 -8.63 1.38 3.39
CA PRO A 64 -7.20 1.07 3.56
C PRO A 64 -6.91 -0.32 4.13
N ARG A 65 -7.70 -0.73 5.14
CA ARG A 65 -7.55 -2.03 5.79
C ARG A 65 -7.90 -3.20 4.87
N GLU A 66 -8.90 -3.03 4.02
CA GLU A 66 -9.25 -4.02 3.00
C GLU A 66 -8.16 -4.12 1.93
N GLU A 67 -7.49 -3.02 1.59
CA GLU A 67 -6.36 -3.01 0.66
C GLU A 67 -5.17 -3.78 1.22
N ALA A 68 -4.71 -3.47 2.43
CA ALA A 68 -3.62 -4.20 3.08
C ALA A 68 -3.93 -5.71 3.25
N GLN A 69 -5.19 -6.05 3.55
CA GLN A 69 -5.64 -7.44 3.62
C GLN A 69 -5.66 -8.11 2.23
N SER A 70 -6.05 -7.37 1.19
CA SER A 70 -5.99 -7.83 -0.19
C SER A 70 -4.55 -8.13 -0.61
N ASP A 71 -3.62 -7.22 -0.32
CA ASP A 71 -2.22 -7.38 -0.71
C ASP A 71 -1.58 -8.56 0.02
N ALA A 72 -1.80 -8.70 1.32
CA ALA A 72 -1.39 -9.89 2.05
C ALA A 72 -2.02 -11.19 1.51
N TRP A 73 -3.25 -11.14 1.00
CA TRP A 73 -3.86 -12.26 0.29
C TRP A 73 -3.17 -12.58 -1.03
N THR A 74 -2.70 -11.56 -1.78
CA THR A 74 -1.91 -11.75 -3.01
C THR A 74 -0.63 -12.53 -2.72
N ASP A 75 0.05 -12.15 -1.64
CA ASP A 75 1.28 -12.81 -1.19
C ASP A 75 1.05 -14.26 -0.74
N ALA A 76 -0.10 -14.51 -0.14
CA ALA A 76 -0.47 -15.79 0.44
C ALA A 76 -0.98 -16.82 -0.58
N ILE A 77 -1.50 -16.39 -1.72
CA ILE A 77 -1.89 -17.32 -2.79
C ILE A 77 -0.61 -17.96 -3.32
N GLU A 78 -0.33 -19.19 -2.92
CA GLU A 78 0.58 -20.05 -3.67
C GLU A 78 -0.19 -20.45 -4.94
N HIS A 79 0.30 -20.10 -6.13
CA HIS A 79 -0.26 -20.74 -7.32
C HIS A 79 -0.01 -22.24 -7.17
N PRO A 80 -1.00 -23.11 -7.42
CA PRO A 80 -0.67 -24.49 -7.65
C PRO A 80 0.25 -24.48 -8.85
N LEU A 81 1.50 -24.93 -8.65
CA LEU A 81 2.21 -25.60 -9.74
C LEU A 81 1.18 -26.58 -10.32
N SER A 82 0.88 -26.40 -11.61
CA SER A 82 0.03 -27.25 -12.43
C SER A 82 -0.14 -28.65 -11.84
N GLU A 83 -1.39 -29.10 -11.66
CA GLU A 83 -1.79 -30.37 -11.02
C GLU A 83 -1.24 -31.66 -11.69
N ASP A 84 -0.23 -31.59 -12.55
CA ASP A 84 0.30 -32.69 -13.36
C ASP A 84 1.84 -32.87 -13.29
N ASP A 85 2.52 -32.48 -12.21
CA ASP A 85 3.95 -32.83 -12.03
C ASP A 85 4.17 -33.89 -10.92
N PRO A 86 4.37 -35.18 -11.26
CA PRO A 86 4.64 -36.24 -10.29
C PRO A 86 6.05 -36.18 -9.67
N ALA A 87 6.88 -35.19 -10.01
CA ALA A 87 8.30 -35.19 -9.61
C ALA A 87 8.61 -34.63 -8.20
N LEU A 88 7.63 -34.16 -7.42
CA LEU A 88 7.88 -33.58 -6.09
C LEU A 88 8.05 -34.60 -4.93
N HIS A 89 8.24 -35.88 -5.26
CA HIS A 89 8.57 -36.93 -4.28
C HIS A 89 9.85 -37.69 -4.62
N SER A 90 10.99 -36.99 -4.68
CA SER A 90 12.30 -37.55 -4.26
C SER A 90 13.43 -36.55 -4.52
N ASN A 91 14.03 -35.98 -3.45
CA ASN A 91 15.41 -36.32 -3.04
C ASN A 91 15.84 -35.51 -1.79
N PRO A 92 16.42 -36.14 -0.75
CA PRO A 92 17.11 -35.44 0.33
C PRO A 92 18.64 -35.53 0.15
N ALA A 93 19.29 -34.40 -0.15
CA ALA A 93 20.73 -34.11 -0.04
C ALA A 93 20.99 -32.91 -0.97
N SER A 94 21.71 -31.83 -0.69
CA SER A 94 22.59 -31.41 0.41
C SER A 94 23.35 -30.19 -0.14
N VAL A 95 23.37 -29.05 0.56
CA VAL A 95 24.61 -28.25 0.73
C VAL A 95 24.48 -27.57 2.08
N ARG A 96 25.38 -27.95 3.00
CA ARG A 96 25.58 -27.27 4.28
C ARG A 96 26.53 -26.10 4.02
N SER A 97 26.07 -24.88 4.28
CA SER A 97 26.95 -23.74 4.56
C SER A 97 26.74 -23.34 6.02
N ASN A 98 27.83 -23.24 6.77
CA ASN A 98 27.85 -22.78 8.16
C ASN A 98 27.37 -21.32 8.23
N SER A 99 26.13 -21.13 8.67
CA SER A 99 25.58 -19.88 9.21
C SER A 99 24.55 -20.25 10.28
N ASP A 100 24.47 -19.47 11.36
CA ASP A 100 23.77 -19.83 12.60
C ASP A 100 22.42 -20.56 12.42
N PRO A 101 22.23 -21.76 13.00
CA PRO A 101 21.14 -22.67 12.64
C PRO A 101 19.74 -22.28 13.15
N VAL A 102 19.61 -21.20 13.93
CA VAL A 102 18.35 -20.86 14.63
C VAL A 102 17.41 -19.99 13.78
N ALA A 103 17.93 -19.10 12.94
CA ALA A 103 17.12 -18.14 12.17
C ALA A 103 16.63 -18.71 10.82
N THR A 104 17.42 -19.57 10.16
CA THR A 104 17.02 -20.23 8.90
C THR A 104 15.86 -21.20 9.12
N ASP A 105 15.77 -21.82 10.29
CA ASP A 105 14.67 -22.73 10.68
C ASP A 105 13.36 -21.97 10.96
N PHE A 106 13.43 -20.70 11.40
CA PHE A 106 12.23 -19.90 11.66
C PHE A 106 11.39 -19.70 10.40
N TRP A 107 11.98 -19.18 9.31
CA TRP A 107 11.21 -18.86 8.10
C TRP A 107 10.67 -20.10 7.37
N GLN A 108 11.26 -21.28 7.60
CA GLN A 108 10.75 -22.55 7.08
C GLN A 108 9.53 -23.03 7.87
N THR A 109 9.52 -22.83 9.19
CA THR A 109 8.46 -23.30 10.10
C THR A 109 7.37 -22.26 10.36
N PHE A 110 7.61 -20.98 10.07
CA PHE A 110 6.65 -19.89 10.25
C PHE A 110 5.46 -20.05 9.29
N PRO A 111 4.22 -20.03 9.80
CA PRO A 111 3.03 -20.24 8.97
C PRO A 111 2.95 -19.29 7.77
N ARG A 112 2.36 -19.78 6.67
CA ARG A 112 2.04 -18.98 5.48
C ARG A 112 0.57 -18.58 5.51
N GLY A 113 0.23 -17.50 4.83
CA GLY A 113 -1.15 -17.01 4.76
C GLY A 113 -1.26 -15.51 4.97
N ALA A 114 -2.37 -14.94 4.47
CA ALA A 114 -2.58 -13.49 4.44
C ALA A 114 -2.49 -12.86 5.83
N SER A 115 -3.12 -13.50 6.82
CA SER A 115 -3.10 -13.00 8.20
C SER A 115 -1.70 -12.95 8.82
N TYR A 116 -0.80 -13.85 8.42
CA TYR A 116 0.59 -13.85 8.87
C TYR A 116 1.43 -12.84 8.09
N GLY A 117 1.13 -12.61 6.81
CA GLY A 117 1.67 -11.48 6.04
C GLY A 117 1.33 -10.16 6.73
N SER A 118 0.05 -9.89 6.97
CA SER A 118 -0.39 -8.66 7.66
C SER A 118 0.29 -8.47 9.01
N LEU A 119 0.45 -9.54 9.81
CA LEU A 119 1.23 -9.49 11.06
C LEU A 119 2.65 -8.96 10.84
N LEU A 120 3.36 -9.44 9.81
CA LEU A 120 4.74 -9.02 9.54
C LEU A 120 4.80 -7.55 9.13
N HIS A 121 3.88 -7.09 8.28
CA HIS A 121 3.79 -5.67 7.89
C HIS A 121 3.51 -4.79 9.10
N ASP A 122 2.49 -5.12 9.91
CA ASP A 122 2.14 -4.37 11.12
C ASP A 122 3.35 -4.22 12.07
N LEU A 123 4.14 -5.29 12.24
CA LEU A 123 5.30 -5.28 13.12
C LEU A 123 6.47 -4.47 12.53
N LEU A 124 6.73 -4.59 11.24
CA LEU A 124 7.81 -3.86 10.56
C LEU A 124 7.50 -2.36 10.44
N GLU A 125 6.25 -2.01 10.17
CA GLU A 125 5.75 -0.64 10.19
C GLU A 125 6.00 -0.01 11.57
N TRP A 126 5.56 -0.68 12.65
CA TRP A 126 5.77 -0.19 14.00
C TRP A 126 7.27 -0.05 14.33
N GLN A 127 8.10 -1.01 13.92
CA GLN A 127 9.55 -0.91 14.09
C GLN A 127 10.12 0.32 13.38
N ALA A 128 9.73 0.59 12.14
CA ALA A 128 10.18 1.76 11.39
C ALA A 128 9.71 3.08 12.05
N GLN A 129 8.45 3.15 12.49
CA GLN A 129 7.88 4.32 13.17
C GLN A 129 8.60 4.65 14.49
N GLN A 130 9.09 3.62 15.19
CA GLN A 130 9.82 3.76 16.45
C GLN A 130 11.34 3.75 16.29
N ALA A 131 11.86 3.93 15.07
CA ALA A 131 13.28 3.94 14.76
C ALA A 131 14.02 2.65 15.19
N TRP A 132 13.46 1.49 14.84
CA TRP A 132 14.07 0.16 14.96
C TRP A 132 14.52 -0.25 16.37
N PRO A 133 13.62 -0.21 17.38
CA PRO A 133 13.99 -0.48 18.78
C PRO A 133 14.48 -1.91 19.04
N LEU A 134 14.21 -2.87 18.14
CA LEU A 134 14.79 -4.22 18.22
C LEU A 134 16.31 -4.24 18.06
N VAL A 135 16.88 -3.25 17.36
CA VAL A 135 18.33 -3.12 17.09
C VAL A 135 18.96 -2.08 18.01
N HIS A 136 18.36 -0.89 18.12
CA HIS A 136 18.96 0.24 18.85
C HIS A 136 18.72 0.23 20.35
N ALA A 137 18.25 -0.90 20.88
CA ALA A 137 17.93 -1.14 22.29
C ALA A 137 17.06 -0.04 22.92
N ALA A 138 15.75 -0.25 22.92
CA ALA A 138 14.90 0.43 23.89
C ALA A 138 15.37 0.10 25.32
N THR A 139 15.34 1.07 26.23
CA THR A 139 15.57 0.81 27.67
C THR A 139 14.68 -0.36 28.11
N PRO A 140 15.22 -1.49 28.62
CA PRO A 140 14.41 -2.62 29.03
C PRO A 140 13.34 -2.18 30.04
N GLY A 141 12.07 -2.55 29.80
CA GLY A 141 10.95 -2.10 30.63
C GLY A 141 10.53 -0.64 30.44
N GLY A 142 11.14 0.10 29.52
CA GLY A 142 10.71 1.43 29.09
C GLY A 142 9.43 1.41 28.27
N LEU A 143 8.84 2.57 28.01
CA LEU A 143 7.53 2.69 27.33
C LEU A 143 7.52 2.04 25.93
N THR A 144 8.59 2.20 25.15
CA THR A 144 8.71 1.61 23.81
C THR A 144 8.79 0.08 23.87
N ASP A 145 9.55 -0.47 24.82
CA ASP A 145 9.65 -1.93 25.02
C ASP A 145 8.30 -2.50 25.47
N GLN A 146 7.63 -1.84 26.42
CA GLN A 146 6.27 -2.24 26.84
C GLN A 146 5.26 -2.20 25.68
N ALA A 147 5.29 -1.14 24.87
CA ALA A 147 4.42 -1.00 23.70
C ALA A 147 4.70 -2.10 22.65
N TRP A 148 5.97 -2.44 22.42
CA TRP A 148 6.37 -3.56 21.57
C TRP A 148 5.80 -4.89 22.07
N GLN A 149 6.01 -5.21 23.35
CA GLN A 149 5.51 -6.45 23.94
C GLN A 149 3.98 -6.54 23.85
N GLN A 150 3.26 -5.45 24.13
CA GLN A 150 1.80 -5.41 24.01
C GLN A 150 1.31 -5.61 22.56
N LEU A 151 1.98 -4.99 21.58
CA LEU A 151 1.66 -5.17 20.17
C LEU A 151 1.87 -6.62 19.74
N LEU A 152 3.05 -7.17 20.04
CA LEU A 152 3.44 -8.54 19.73
C LEU A 152 2.45 -9.54 20.36
N ASP A 153 2.16 -9.40 21.65
CA ASP A 153 1.20 -10.23 22.37
C ASP A 153 -0.20 -10.19 21.74
N ARG A 154 -0.72 -8.97 21.50
CA ARG A 154 -2.06 -8.79 20.94
C ARG A 154 -2.19 -9.46 19.57
N LYS A 155 -1.24 -9.20 18.67
CA LYS A 155 -1.30 -9.69 17.28
C LYS A 155 -1.04 -11.20 17.23
N THR A 156 -0.06 -11.71 17.97
CA THR A 156 0.27 -13.14 17.96
C THR A 156 -0.82 -14.02 18.59
N ARG A 157 -1.44 -13.57 19.69
CA ARG A 157 -2.60 -14.26 20.30
C ARG A 157 -3.80 -14.29 19.36
N SER A 158 -4.07 -13.20 18.64
CA SER A 158 -5.20 -13.16 17.69
C SER A 158 -5.10 -14.19 16.56
N LEU A 159 -3.88 -14.67 16.27
CA LEU A 159 -3.60 -15.68 15.24
C LEU A 159 -3.33 -17.07 15.83
N ASN A 160 -3.42 -17.24 17.15
CA ASN A 160 -3.08 -18.48 17.85
C ASN A 160 -1.68 -19.02 17.48
N LEU A 161 -0.69 -18.13 17.34
CA LEU A 161 0.66 -18.52 16.98
C LEU A 161 1.29 -19.44 18.04
N PRO A 162 1.99 -20.53 17.65
CA PRO A 162 2.69 -21.40 18.58
C PRO A 162 3.73 -20.62 19.40
N ALA A 163 3.89 -20.95 20.68
CA ALA A 163 4.81 -20.26 21.59
C ALA A 163 6.24 -20.16 21.05
N ARG A 164 6.73 -21.22 20.39
CA ARG A 164 8.05 -21.23 19.73
C ARG A 164 8.20 -20.14 18.67
N SER A 165 7.15 -19.90 17.88
CA SER A 165 7.14 -18.91 16.80
C SER A 165 7.08 -17.50 17.38
N VAL A 166 6.30 -17.30 18.44
CA VAL A 166 6.24 -16.02 19.16
C VAL A 166 7.60 -15.66 19.75
N GLN A 167 8.31 -16.62 20.34
CA GLN A 167 9.63 -16.42 20.94
C GLN A 167 10.71 -16.09 19.90
N ALA A 168 10.67 -16.73 18.73
CA ALA A 168 11.68 -16.53 17.67
C ALA A 168 11.42 -15.31 16.77
N LEU A 169 10.19 -14.82 16.69
CA LEU A 169 9.79 -13.73 15.79
C LEU A 169 10.58 -12.42 15.99
N PRO A 170 10.86 -11.93 17.21
CA PRO A 170 11.68 -10.72 17.39
C PRO A 170 13.09 -10.83 16.79
N GLU A 171 13.72 -11.99 16.92
CA GLU A 171 15.06 -12.23 16.36
C GLU A 171 15.01 -12.31 14.83
N ALA A 172 13.99 -12.97 14.28
CA ALA A 172 13.79 -13.01 12.83
C ALA A 172 13.58 -11.60 12.23
N LEU A 173 12.80 -10.74 12.90
CA LEU A 173 12.61 -9.34 12.48
C LEU A 173 13.89 -8.51 12.64
N ARG A 174 14.65 -8.73 13.73
CA ARG A 174 15.97 -8.12 13.91
C ARG A 174 16.91 -8.46 12.76
N ALA A 175 16.94 -9.72 12.32
CA ALA A 175 17.73 -10.15 11.18
C ALA A 175 17.31 -9.44 9.88
N VAL A 176 15.99 -9.32 9.61
CA VAL A 176 15.45 -8.57 8.46
C VAL A 176 15.94 -7.14 8.42
N VAL A 177 15.80 -6.40 9.52
CA VAL A 177 16.13 -4.96 9.51
C VAL A 177 17.63 -4.69 9.61
N SER A 178 18.43 -5.69 9.99
CA SER A 178 19.89 -5.57 10.13
C SER A 178 20.66 -6.12 8.93
N ALA A 179 20.00 -6.82 8.01
CA ALA A 179 20.65 -7.38 6.84
C ALA A 179 21.09 -6.28 5.85
N PRO A 180 22.31 -6.38 5.28
CA PRO A 180 22.74 -5.50 4.19
C PRO A 180 22.00 -5.87 2.90
N LEU A 181 21.24 -4.93 2.36
CA LEU A 181 20.47 -5.09 1.14
C LEU A 181 21.30 -4.66 -0.09
N PRO A 182 21.52 -5.54 -1.08
CA PRO A 182 22.31 -5.24 -2.27
C PRO A 182 21.45 -4.48 -3.30
N LEU A 183 21.35 -3.16 -3.13
CA LEU A 183 20.54 -2.27 -4.00
C LEU A 183 21.34 -1.59 -5.13
N ALA A 184 22.64 -1.83 -5.20
CA ALA A 184 23.52 -1.28 -6.21
C ALA A 184 24.22 -2.41 -6.98
N PRO A 185 24.53 -2.22 -8.28
CA PRO A 185 25.46 -3.07 -9.00
C PRO A 185 26.80 -3.17 -8.23
N ALA A 186 27.43 -4.35 -8.22
CA ALA A 186 28.64 -4.64 -7.44
C ALA A 186 29.84 -3.70 -7.75
N ASP A 187 29.76 -2.96 -8.86
CA ASP A 187 30.71 -1.99 -9.39
C ASP A 187 30.43 -0.52 -8.97
N ALA A 188 29.33 -0.25 -8.27
CA ALA A 188 29.05 1.07 -7.71
C ALA A 188 29.58 1.18 -6.26
N SER A 189 30.29 2.27 -5.96
CA SER A 189 30.81 2.60 -4.62
C SER A 189 29.73 2.91 -3.56
N THR A 190 28.46 2.58 -3.82
CA THR A 190 27.35 2.88 -2.92
C THR A 190 27.31 1.81 -1.81
N PRO A 191 27.36 2.21 -0.53
CA PRO A 191 27.29 1.26 0.57
C PRO A 191 25.95 0.53 0.58
N PRO A 192 25.92 -0.75 1.01
CA PRO A 192 24.68 -1.51 1.11
C PRO A 192 23.69 -0.80 2.04
N VAL A 193 22.40 -0.95 1.76
CA VAL A 193 21.35 -0.37 2.61
C VAL A 193 21.08 -1.31 3.76
N VAL A 194 21.14 -0.81 4.98
CA VAL A 194 20.68 -1.54 6.18
C VAL A 194 19.52 -0.75 6.78
N LEU A 195 18.33 -1.34 6.84
CA LEU A 195 17.11 -0.62 7.24
C LEU A 195 17.24 0.00 8.63
N SER A 196 17.82 -0.75 9.57
CA SER A 196 18.03 -0.28 10.93
C SER A 196 18.99 0.90 11.03
N GLN A 197 19.87 1.13 10.04
CA GLN A 197 20.80 2.27 10.05
C GLN A 197 20.18 3.56 9.51
N LEU A 198 18.97 3.49 8.94
CA LEU A 198 18.26 4.65 8.42
C LEU A 198 17.70 5.49 9.57
N SER A 199 17.94 6.80 9.54
CA SER A 199 17.40 7.73 10.53
C SER A 199 15.89 7.95 10.31
N ALA A 200 15.17 8.28 11.38
CA ALA A 200 13.73 8.60 11.29
C ALA A 200 13.42 9.74 10.30
N SER A 201 14.35 10.69 10.11
CA SER A 201 14.21 11.77 9.11
C SER A 201 14.29 11.30 7.66
N HIS A 202 14.78 10.09 7.42
CA HIS A 202 14.93 9.48 6.10
C HIS A 202 14.00 8.29 5.90
N LEU A 203 13.00 8.12 6.78
CA LEU A 203 12.03 7.03 6.75
C LEU A 203 10.62 7.59 6.75
N TRP A 204 9.76 7.02 5.91
CA TRP A 204 8.33 7.24 5.92
C TRP A 204 7.63 5.89 5.76
N PRO A 205 7.30 5.22 6.88
CA PRO A 205 6.53 3.99 6.85
C PRO A 205 5.06 4.23 6.51
N GLU A 206 4.44 3.25 5.84
CA GLU A 206 3.03 3.23 5.46
C GLU A 206 2.57 4.52 4.74
N MET A 207 3.33 4.93 3.71
CA MET A 207 3.00 6.14 2.97
C MET A 207 1.77 5.92 2.08
N GLU A 208 0.64 6.54 2.45
CA GLU A 208 -0.56 6.61 1.60
C GLU A 208 -0.34 7.53 0.39
N PHE A 209 -0.81 7.12 -0.79
CA PHE A 209 -0.90 7.98 -1.97
C PHE A 209 -2.27 7.87 -2.65
N LYS A 210 -2.65 8.94 -3.35
CA LYS A 210 -3.91 9.04 -4.11
C LYS A 210 -3.71 9.80 -5.41
N PHE A 211 -4.07 9.19 -6.54
CA PHE A 211 -4.05 9.84 -7.86
C PHE A 211 -5.40 9.83 -8.53
N GLY A 212 -5.79 10.95 -9.13
CA GLY A 212 -6.90 10.96 -10.07
C GLY A 212 -6.58 10.11 -11.30
N ALA A 213 -7.54 9.33 -11.75
CA ALA A 213 -7.54 8.63 -13.02
C ALA A 213 -8.82 8.98 -13.77
N ALA A 214 -8.69 9.49 -14.99
CA ALA A 214 -9.81 9.79 -15.86
C ALA A 214 -9.71 8.90 -17.11
N HIS A 215 -10.62 7.96 -17.31
CA HIS A 215 -10.69 7.11 -18.49
C HIS A 215 -9.35 6.47 -18.88
N LEU A 216 -8.70 5.80 -17.93
CA LEU A 216 -7.43 5.11 -18.17
C LEU A 216 -7.64 3.60 -18.28
N SER A 217 -7.26 2.98 -19.39
CA SER A 217 -7.38 1.53 -19.60
C SER A 217 -6.29 0.75 -18.87
N SER A 218 -6.68 -0.27 -18.08
CA SER A 218 -5.73 -1.18 -17.43
C SER A 218 -4.89 -1.95 -18.45
N ALA A 219 -5.45 -2.31 -19.60
CA ALA A 219 -4.71 -2.97 -20.69
C ALA A 219 -3.60 -2.08 -21.26
N ARG A 220 -3.79 -0.75 -21.24
CA ARG A 220 -2.77 0.20 -21.69
C ARG A 220 -1.65 0.35 -20.66
N ILE A 221 -2.00 0.42 -19.37
CA ILE A 221 -1.03 0.34 -18.27
C ILE A 221 -0.20 -0.95 -18.40
N ASP A 222 -0.87 -2.07 -18.58
CA ASP A 222 -0.25 -3.40 -18.73
C ASP A 222 0.75 -3.44 -19.89
N GLN A 223 0.35 -2.91 -21.05
CA GLN A 223 1.20 -2.83 -22.24
C GLN A 223 2.47 -2.01 -21.99
N TRP A 224 2.34 -0.83 -21.37
CA TRP A 224 3.49 0.04 -21.11
C TRP A 224 4.46 -0.58 -20.11
N ILE A 225 3.95 -1.20 -19.05
CA ILE A 225 4.77 -1.86 -18.03
C ILE A 225 5.47 -3.07 -18.63
N THR A 226 4.74 -3.93 -19.36
CA THR A 226 5.30 -5.14 -20.00
C THR A 226 6.41 -4.80 -21.01
N ALA A 227 6.30 -3.66 -21.70
CA ALA A 227 7.31 -3.23 -22.67
C ALA A 227 8.65 -2.81 -22.04
N HIS A 228 8.66 -2.37 -20.77
CA HIS A 228 9.85 -1.80 -20.13
C HIS A 228 10.37 -2.62 -18.94
N VAL A 229 9.53 -3.44 -18.32
CA VAL A 229 9.84 -4.13 -17.07
C VAL A 229 9.87 -5.63 -17.30
N LEU A 230 11.05 -6.25 -17.11
CA LEU A 230 11.29 -7.68 -17.37
C LEU A 230 10.78 -8.10 -18.76
N ALA A 231 11.04 -7.27 -19.78
CA ALA A 231 10.49 -7.44 -21.12
C ALA A 231 10.80 -8.84 -21.69
N GLY A 232 9.85 -9.39 -22.45
CA GLY A 232 9.96 -10.73 -23.05
C GLY A 232 9.60 -11.90 -22.12
N HIS A 233 9.41 -11.67 -20.82
CA HIS A 233 9.00 -12.71 -19.87
C HIS A 233 7.47 -12.84 -19.79
N PRO A 234 6.94 -14.07 -19.75
CA PRO A 234 5.50 -14.32 -19.67
C PRO A 234 4.94 -13.83 -18.33
N ARG A 235 3.72 -13.28 -18.37
CA ARG A 235 2.98 -12.84 -17.18
C ARG A 235 1.48 -12.85 -17.46
N VAL A 236 0.67 -12.94 -16.41
CA VAL A 236 -0.80 -12.89 -16.53
C VAL A 236 -1.21 -11.47 -16.91
N PRO A 237 -1.97 -11.24 -18.01
CA PRO A 237 -2.43 -9.90 -18.37
C PRO A 237 -3.30 -9.27 -17.29
N LEU A 238 -3.30 -7.94 -17.19
CA LEU A 238 -4.23 -7.27 -16.29
C LEU A 238 -5.68 -7.49 -16.76
N PRO A 239 -6.63 -7.80 -15.86
CA PRO A 239 -8.05 -7.79 -16.19
C PRO A 239 -8.45 -6.47 -16.87
N PRO A 240 -9.17 -6.52 -18.01
CA PRO A 240 -9.55 -5.32 -18.75
C PRO A 240 -10.52 -4.48 -17.93
N ARG A 241 -10.11 -3.26 -17.58
CA ARG A 241 -10.88 -2.29 -16.77
C ARG A 241 -10.61 -0.88 -17.28
N MET A 242 -11.60 -0.02 -17.07
CA MET A 242 -11.46 1.43 -17.24
C MET A 242 -11.36 2.06 -15.86
N LEU A 243 -10.20 2.61 -15.53
CA LEU A 243 -10.01 3.37 -14.30
C LEU A 243 -10.68 4.73 -14.46
N GLN A 244 -11.62 5.00 -13.55
CA GLN A 244 -12.37 6.25 -13.48
C GLN A 244 -12.57 6.60 -12.00
N GLY A 245 -11.85 7.61 -11.52
CA GLY A 245 -11.93 8.07 -10.14
C GLY A 245 -10.55 8.23 -9.53
N MET A 246 -10.27 7.50 -8.45
CA MET A 246 -8.99 7.60 -7.74
C MET A 246 -8.27 6.25 -7.75
N LEU A 247 -6.96 6.25 -7.95
CA LEU A 247 -6.09 5.16 -7.58
C LEU A 247 -5.51 5.47 -6.21
N THR A 248 -5.70 4.59 -5.23
CA THR A 248 -5.13 4.68 -3.89
C THR A 248 -4.15 3.54 -3.67
N GLY A 249 -3.21 3.73 -2.74
CA GLY A 249 -2.36 2.66 -2.25
C GLY A 249 -1.46 3.09 -1.10
N PHE A 250 -0.81 2.09 -0.50
CA PHE A 250 0.06 2.24 0.65
C PHE A 250 1.42 1.64 0.34
N ILE A 251 2.48 2.41 0.52
CA ILE A 251 3.86 1.94 0.38
C ILE A 251 4.36 1.59 1.78
N ASP A 252 4.75 0.33 2.01
CA ASP A 252 5.20 -0.13 3.33
C ASP A 252 6.31 0.76 3.89
N LEU A 253 7.29 1.10 3.05
CA LEU A 253 8.35 2.00 3.44
C LEU A 253 8.85 2.84 2.26
N VAL A 254 8.84 4.16 2.42
CA VAL A 254 9.65 5.06 1.61
C VAL A 254 10.87 5.46 2.42
N PHE A 255 12.06 5.40 1.82
CA PHE A 255 13.27 5.79 2.52
C PHE A 255 14.26 6.53 1.61
N GLN A 256 15.15 7.30 2.24
CA GLN A 256 16.28 7.95 1.58
C GLN A 256 17.59 7.28 2.00
N HIS A 257 18.44 6.98 1.02
CA HIS A 257 19.81 6.52 1.24
C HIS A 257 20.71 7.13 0.16
N ASP A 258 21.82 7.71 0.58
CA ASP A 258 22.84 8.28 -0.32
C ASP A 258 22.26 9.25 -1.38
N GLY A 259 21.36 10.15 -0.96
CA GLY A 259 20.75 11.15 -1.84
C GLY A 259 19.62 10.61 -2.74
N ARG A 260 19.30 9.31 -2.64
CA ARG A 260 18.29 8.63 -3.46
C ARG A 260 17.11 8.17 -2.60
N TYR A 261 15.91 8.37 -3.12
CA TYR A 261 14.65 7.93 -2.54
C TYR A 261 14.21 6.60 -3.15
N TRP A 262 13.77 5.70 -2.29
CA TRP A 262 13.40 4.33 -2.62
C TRP A 262 12.00 4.04 -2.12
N VAL A 263 11.28 3.16 -2.82
CA VAL A 263 10.08 2.52 -2.29
C VAL A 263 10.44 1.07 -1.94
N LEU A 264 9.95 0.59 -0.80
CA LEU A 264 10.14 -0.78 -0.36
C LEU A 264 8.79 -1.38 0.00
N ASP A 265 8.60 -2.64 -0.38
CA ASP A 265 7.44 -3.47 -0.05
C ASP A 265 7.94 -4.81 0.52
N TYR A 266 7.35 -5.24 1.63
CA TYR A 266 7.69 -6.49 2.29
C TYR A 266 6.88 -7.64 1.70
N LYS A 267 7.54 -8.73 1.34
CA LYS A 267 6.88 -9.91 0.74
C LYS A 267 7.06 -11.14 1.63
N SER A 268 5.95 -11.73 2.04
CA SER A 268 5.96 -12.90 2.94
C SER A 268 5.89 -14.25 2.21
N ASN A 269 5.96 -14.23 0.87
CA ASN A 269 5.78 -15.39 -0.01
C ASN A 269 6.76 -16.53 0.32
N GLY A 270 6.23 -17.75 0.37
CA GLY A 270 7.05 -18.97 0.33
C GLY A 270 7.44 -19.27 -1.11
N LEU A 271 8.74 -19.29 -1.40
CA LEU A 271 9.26 -19.64 -2.72
C LEU A 271 10.17 -20.88 -2.62
N PRO A 272 10.37 -21.65 -3.71
CA PRO A 272 11.29 -22.79 -3.70
C PRO A 272 12.73 -22.42 -3.34
N ASN A 273 13.17 -21.24 -3.78
CA ASN A 273 14.41 -20.57 -3.41
C ASN A 273 14.21 -19.05 -3.59
N TYR A 274 15.22 -18.27 -3.22
CA TYR A 274 15.18 -16.80 -3.31
C TYR A 274 16.26 -16.26 -4.26
N GLU A 275 16.61 -17.05 -5.28
CA GLU A 275 17.53 -16.66 -6.35
C GLU A 275 16.85 -15.69 -7.33
N PRO A 276 17.63 -14.86 -8.06
CA PRO A 276 17.09 -13.80 -8.92
C PRO A 276 15.99 -14.24 -9.89
N ASP A 277 16.12 -15.40 -10.53
CA ASP A 277 15.13 -15.90 -11.49
C ASP A 277 13.81 -16.27 -10.81
N THR A 278 13.86 -16.89 -9.63
CA THR A 278 12.68 -17.25 -8.85
C THR A 278 11.97 -15.99 -8.32
N LEU A 279 12.74 -14.99 -7.89
CA LEU A 279 12.18 -13.70 -7.47
C LEU A 279 11.51 -12.98 -8.65
N ASN A 280 12.15 -12.95 -9.83
CA ASN A 280 11.59 -12.36 -11.04
C ASN A 280 10.29 -13.07 -11.45
N GLN A 281 10.25 -14.40 -11.38
CA GLN A 281 9.03 -15.16 -11.69
C GLN A 281 7.92 -14.82 -10.70
N ALA A 282 8.20 -14.77 -9.39
CA ALA A 282 7.22 -14.39 -8.38
C ALA A 282 6.68 -12.97 -8.61
N VAL A 283 7.53 -12.03 -9.01
CA VAL A 283 7.14 -10.66 -9.38
C VAL A 283 6.16 -10.65 -10.55
N LEU A 284 6.41 -11.45 -11.57
CA LEU A 284 5.56 -11.55 -12.76
C LEU A 284 4.25 -12.29 -12.49
N ASP A 285 4.27 -13.36 -11.70
CA ASP A 285 3.09 -14.15 -11.37
C ASP A 285 2.08 -13.35 -10.55
N LYS A 286 2.58 -12.54 -9.60
CA LYS A 286 1.76 -11.71 -8.72
C LYS A 286 1.50 -10.32 -9.24
N ARG A 287 2.05 -9.98 -10.42
CA ARG A 287 1.99 -8.65 -11.01
C ARG A 287 2.54 -7.55 -10.10
N TYR A 288 3.53 -7.88 -9.27
CA TYR A 288 4.26 -6.91 -8.46
C TYR A 288 4.97 -5.87 -9.34
N ASP A 289 5.27 -6.20 -10.60
CA ASP A 289 5.72 -5.25 -11.63
C ASP A 289 4.77 -4.04 -11.78
N VAL A 290 3.46 -4.27 -11.70
CA VAL A 290 2.48 -3.19 -11.72
C VAL A 290 2.49 -2.41 -10.42
N GLN A 291 2.55 -3.11 -9.29
CA GLN A 291 2.53 -2.50 -7.96
C GLN A 291 3.69 -1.50 -7.79
N TYR A 292 4.93 -1.93 -8.03
CA TYR A 292 6.07 -1.05 -7.82
C TYR A 292 6.18 0.08 -8.83
N VAL A 293 5.71 -0.09 -10.06
CA VAL A 293 5.71 1.00 -11.04
C VAL A 293 4.73 2.09 -10.59
N LEU A 294 3.57 1.72 -10.07
CA LEU A 294 2.60 2.67 -9.51
C LEU A 294 3.15 3.36 -8.25
N TYR A 295 3.87 2.63 -7.40
CA TYR A 295 4.53 3.20 -6.22
C TYR A 295 5.65 4.18 -6.61
N LEU A 296 6.42 3.86 -7.64
CA LEU A 296 7.44 4.77 -8.16
C LEU A 296 6.85 6.00 -8.85
N LEU A 297 5.71 5.86 -9.54
CA LEU A 297 4.94 7.01 -10.02
C LEU A 297 4.49 7.89 -8.85
N ALA A 298 4.06 7.27 -7.74
CA ALA A 298 3.67 8.01 -6.55
C ALA A 298 4.82 8.81 -5.95
N LEU A 299 5.95 8.15 -5.74
CA LEU A 299 7.17 8.77 -5.27
C LEU A 299 7.63 9.89 -6.22
N HIS A 300 7.60 9.64 -7.53
CA HIS A 300 7.95 10.63 -8.55
C HIS A 300 7.12 11.92 -8.43
N ARG A 301 5.80 11.79 -8.35
CA ARG A 301 4.88 12.95 -8.19
C ARG A 301 5.15 13.69 -6.88
N LEU A 302 5.32 12.96 -5.78
CA LEU A 302 5.61 13.55 -4.49
C LEU A 302 6.91 14.36 -4.53
N LEU A 303 8.00 13.75 -4.98
CA LEU A 303 9.31 14.41 -5.05
C LEU A 303 9.29 15.59 -6.02
N SER A 304 8.65 15.46 -7.18
CA SER A 304 8.51 16.58 -8.13
C SER A 304 7.77 17.77 -7.54
N SER A 305 6.87 17.55 -6.56
CA SER A 305 6.12 18.62 -5.90
C SER A 305 6.81 19.23 -4.69
N ARG A 306 7.79 18.53 -4.09
CA ARG A 306 8.38 18.90 -2.79
C ARG A 306 9.88 19.17 -2.83
N LEU A 307 10.61 18.50 -3.71
CA LEU A 307 12.07 18.56 -3.77
C LEU A 307 12.50 19.59 -4.83
N PRO A 308 13.18 20.68 -4.43
CA PRO A 308 13.78 21.61 -5.38
C PRO A 308 14.76 20.91 -6.32
N ASP A 309 14.81 21.36 -7.58
CA ASP A 309 15.69 20.82 -8.62
C ASP A 309 15.57 19.28 -8.78
N TYR A 310 14.35 18.75 -8.61
CA TYR A 310 14.09 17.32 -8.72
C TYR A 310 14.51 16.76 -10.10
N ASN A 311 15.32 15.70 -10.07
CA ASN A 311 15.70 14.91 -11.23
C ASN A 311 15.52 13.42 -10.91
N TYR A 312 14.80 12.69 -11.77
CA TYR A 312 14.49 11.27 -11.56
C TYR A 312 15.73 10.37 -11.53
N ASP A 313 16.66 10.57 -12.46
CA ASP A 313 17.86 9.73 -12.58
C ASP A 313 18.81 9.91 -11.39
N ARG A 314 18.85 11.13 -10.84
CA ARG A 314 19.61 11.47 -9.64
C ARG A 314 18.91 11.04 -8.36
N HIS A 315 17.64 11.37 -8.17
CA HIS A 315 16.98 11.27 -6.88
C HIS A 315 16.16 10.00 -6.67
N VAL A 316 15.75 9.29 -7.71
CA VAL A 316 15.01 8.02 -7.54
C VAL A 316 16.01 6.86 -7.58
N GLY A 317 16.00 6.04 -6.54
CA GLY A 317 16.81 4.83 -6.45
C GLY A 317 16.14 3.65 -7.14
N GLY A 318 14.83 3.50 -6.97
CA GLY A 318 14.05 2.41 -7.53
C GLY A 318 13.11 1.81 -6.49
N ALA A 319 12.56 0.66 -6.83
CA ALA A 319 11.72 -0.13 -5.94
C ALA A 319 12.47 -1.35 -5.41
N VAL A 320 12.18 -1.72 -4.17
CA VAL A 320 12.77 -2.85 -3.45
C VAL A 320 11.64 -3.75 -2.97
N TYR A 321 11.61 -4.99 -3.43
CA TYR A 321 10.67 -6.00 -2.97
C TYR A 321 11.45 -6.99 -2.12
N LEU A 322 11.26 -6.90 -0.81
CA LEU A 322 12.02 -7.65 0.18
C LEU A 322 11.26 -8.92 0.56
N PHE A 323 11.63 -10.05 -0.03
CA PHE A 323 11.07 -11.35 0.32
C PHE A 323 11.65 -11.82 1.66
N LEU A 324 10.90 -11.59 2.74
CA LEU A 324 11.34 -11.73 4.13
C LEU A 324 11.94 -13.10 4.45
N ARG A 325 11.35 -14.16 3.89
CA ARG A 325 11.79 -15.54 4.08
C ARG A 325 13.13 -15.85 3.39
N GLY A 326 13.52 -15.02 2.43
CA GLY A 326 14.79 -15.09 1.70
C GLY A 326 15.93 -14.29 2.33
N ILE A 327 15.73 -13.67 3.50
CA ILE A 327 16.71 -12.75 4.10
C ILE A 327 18.11 -13.35 4.31
N HIS A 328 18.20 -14.66 4.50
CA HIS A 328 19.46 -15.39 4.69
C HIS A 328 20.03 -15.99 3.40
N SER A 329 19.40 -15.78 2.25
CA SER A 329 19.97 -16.13 0.94
C SER A 329 21.06 -15.13 0.53
N GLU A 330 21.88 -15.47 -0.46
CA GLU A 330 23.00 -14.62 -0.93
C GLU A 330 22.52 -13.21 -1.33
N GLY A 331 21.37 -13.11 -2.00
CA GLY A 331 20.75 -11.84 -2.40
C GLY A 331 19.85 -11.20 -1.34
N ALA A 332 19.83 -11.72 -0.11
CA ALA A 332 18.94 -11.28 0.98
C ALA A 332 17.44 -11.28 0.62
N GLY A 333 17.02 -12.08 -0.38
CA GLY A 333 15.64 -12.11 -0.88
C GLY A 333 15.21 -10.80 -1.55
N VAL A 334 16.16 -10.00 -2.04
CA VAL A 334 15.87 -8.70 -2.65
C VAL A 334 15.64 -8.83 -4.15
N HIS A 335 14.46 -8.41 -4.60
CA HIS A 335 14.25 -7.97 -5.99
C HIS A 335 14.28 -6.44 -6.01
N HIS A 336 15.12 -5.83 -6.84
CA HIS A 336 15.11 -4.38 -7.02
C HIS A 336 15.02 -4.01 -8.50
N MET A 337 14.29 -2.93 -8.79
CA MET A 337 14.10 -2.44 -10.15
C MET A 337 13.93 -0.92 -10.18
N LYS A 338 14.58 -0.27 -11.14
CA LYS A 338 14.34 1.12 -11.51
C LYS A 338 13.87 1.18 -12.98
N PRO A 339 12.57 1.35 -13.24
CA PRO A 339 12.08 1.55 -14.59
C PRO A 339 12.62 2.87 -15.17
N PRO A 340 12.70 3.00 -16.51
CA PRO A 340 13.15 4.24 -17.12
C PRO A 340 12.16 5.38 -16.87
N LEU A 341 12.66 6.61 -16.79
CA LEU A 341 11.84 7.83 -16.65
C LEU A 341 10.74 7.92 -17.72
N SER A 342 11.02 7.44 -18.94
CA SER A 342 10.05 7.43 -20.04
C SER A 342 8.76 6.68 -19.69
N LEU A 343 8.85 5.53 -19.00
CA LEU A 343 7.67 4.80 -18.54
C LEU A 343 6.90 5.61 -17.50
N ILE A 344 7.61 6.17 -16.52
CA ILE A 344 7.00 6.95 -15.44
C ILE A 344 6.27 8.18 -15.99
N GLN A 345 6.88 8.90 -16.94
CA GLN A 345 6.26 10.06 -17.60
C GLN A 345 5.06 9.66 -18.47
N GLN A 346 5.13 8.53 -19.17
CA GLN A 346 3.99 8.01 -19.94
C GLN A 346 2.80 7.73 -19.03
N LEU A 347 3.02 7.07 -17.90
CA LEU A 347 1.98 6.81 -16.92
C LEU A 347 1.47 8.10 -16.27
N ASP A 348 2.37 9.00 -15.86
CA ASP A 348 2.00 10.28 -15.25
C ASP A 348 1.05 11.08 -16.14
N LEU A 349 1.40 11.20 -17.42
CA LEU A 349 0.57 11.86 -18.43
C LEU A 349 -0.78 11.16 -18.61
N ALA A 350 -0.78 9.83 -18.64
CA ALA A 350 -1.98 9.02 -18.83
C ALA A 350 -2.95 9.13 -17.63
N PHE A 351 -2.43 9.16 -16.39
CA PHE A 351 -3.25 9.41 -15.21
C PHE A 351 -3.83 10.84 -15.20
N ALA A 352 -3.10 11.83 -15.74
CA ALA A 352 -3.56 13.21 -15.81
C ALA A 352 -4.59 13.47 -16.92
N LYS A 353 -4.47 12.81 -18.09
CA LYS A 353 -5.27 13.12 -19.30
C LYS A 353 -6.18 12.00 -19.78
N GLY A 354 -6.03 10.79 -19.26
CA GLY A 354 -6.69 9.58 -19.76
C GLY A 354 -6.03 8.98 -20.99
N THR A 355 -6.50 7.80 -21.36
CA THR A 355 -6.16 7.16 -22.63
C THR A 355 -7.19 7.55 -23.68
N THR A 356 -6.76 8.23 -24.74
CA THR A 356 -7.61 8.57 -25.89
C THR A 356 -7.98 7.36 -26.71
#